data_AF-A0A8T3VSB4-F1
#
_entry.id   AF-A0A8T3VSB4-F1
#
_cell.length_a   1.000
_cell.length_b   1.000
_cell.length_c   1.000
_cell.angle_alpha   90.00
_cell.angle_beta   90.00
_cell.angle_gamma   90.00
#
_symmetry.space_group_name_H-M   'P 1'
#
loop_
_entity.id
_entity.type
_entity.pdbx_description
1 polymer ?
#
loop_
_entity_poly.entity_id
_entity_poly.type
_entity_poly.pdbx_seq_one_letter_code
_entity_poly.pdbx_strand_id
1 'polypeptide(L)'
;MDYNKIIIALVVVIVVMLAAGFLFLNPSHAKVDSRVIVTSNSTLHDGDTFAVKLTDLNNTPIANQAVNVTIIDANGGKNPKTITTDANGDASFQLDDFASGNYTINVTYGGNENYTSCNTTQKLAIAEKVSASVSSSSGGSTVNDNYIRDSNGNIMYAHVDVGGDVPMTKDGHYSYKDTDEPGSPSGYWVEKI
;
A
#
# COMPACT_ATOMS: atom_id res chain seq x y z
N MET A 1 59.07 -33.31 -52.96
CA MET A 1 57.90 -32.83 -52.18
C MET A 1 57.07 -32.00 -53.14
N ASP A 2 55.87 -32.43 -53.50
CA ASP A 2 55.05 -31.74 -54.49
C ASP A 2 54.52 -30.45 -53.87
N TYR A 3 54.93 -29.30 -54.38
CA TYR A 3 54.52 -27.99 -53.87
C TYR A 3 52.98 -27.87 -53.78
N ASN A 4 52.25 -28.49 -54.70
CA ASN A 4 50.79 -28.52 -54.68
C ASN A 4 50.22 -29.24 -53.44
N LYS A 5 50.86 -30.33 -52.98
CA LYS A 5 50.43 -31.04 -51.76
C LYS A 5 50.70 -30.22 -50.51
N ILE A 6 51.82 -29.50 -50.50
CA ILE A 6 52.17 -28.59 -49.38
C ILE A 6 51.18 -27.41 -49.33
N ILE A 7 50.85 -26.82 -50.49
CA ILE A 7 49.88 -25.71 -50.58
C ILE A 7 48.50 -26.17 -50.11
N ILE A 8 48.02 -27.33 -50.58
CA ILE A 8 46.72 -27.88 -50.16
C ILE A 8 46.69 -28.14 -48.65
N ALA A 9 47.74 -28.72 -48.09
CA ALA A 9 47.82 -28.98 -46.66
C ALA A 9 47.77 -27.68 -45.82
N LEU A 10 48.47 -26.62 -46.25
CA LEU A 10 48.44 -25.32 -45.56
C LEU A 10 47.06 -24.65 -45.64
N VAL A 11 46.39 -24.71 -46.79
CA VAL A 11 45.04 -24.16 -46.96
C VAL A 11 44.05 -24.87 -46.04
N VAL A 12 44.10 -26.20 -45.96
CA VAL A 12 43.22 -26.97 -45.06
C VAL A 12 43.45 -26.60 -43.60
N VAL A 13 44.72 -26.46 -43.17
CA VAL A 13 45.05 -26.04 -41.80
C VAL A 13 44.50 -24.64 -41.50
N ILE A 14 44.62 -23.69 -42.43
CA ILE A 14 44.08 -22.33 -42.27
C ILE A 14 42.55 -22.34 -42.18
N VAL A 15 41.86 -23.12 -43.03
CA VAL A 15 40.39 -23.23 -43.00
C VAL A 15 39.91 -23.84 -41.68
N VAL A 16 40.60 -24.86 -41.17
CA VAL A 16 40.29 -25.47 -39.87
C VAL A 16 40.53 -24.48 -38.72
N MET A 17 41.62 -23.72 -38.77
CA MET A 17 41.92 -22.66 -37.78
C MET A 17 40.87 -21.54 -37.79
N LEU A 18 40.38 -21.13 -38.97
CA LEU A 18 39.34 -20.11 -39.11
C LEU A 18 37.98 -20.62 -38.62
N ALA A 19 37.62 -21.86 -38.93
CA ALA A 19 36.38 -22.49 -38.46
C ALA A 19 36.38 -22.71 -36.95
N ALA A 20 37.51 -23.16 -36.39
CA ALA A 20 37.73 -23.25 -34.95
C ALA A 20 37.67 -21.85 -34.31
N GLY A 21 38.37 -20.87 -34.88
CA GLY A 21 38.33 -19.49 -34.44
C GLY A 21 36.92 -18.93 -34.39
N PHE A 22 36.07 -19.21 -35.37
CA PHE A 22 34.66 -18.79 -35.37
C PHE A 22 33.85 -19.42 -34.22
N LEU A 23 34.10 -20.70 -33.89
CA LEU A 23 33.47 -21.36 -32.74
C LEU A 23 33.96 -20.80 -31.39
N PHE A 24 35.23 -20.41 -31.29
CA PHE A 24 35.82 -19.83 -30.06
C PHE A 24 35.59 -18.31 -29.93
N LEU A 25 35.16 -17.64 -30.99
CA LEU A 25 34.87 -16.20 -31.05
C LEU A 25 33.37 -15.87 -31.04
N ASN A 26 32.49 -16.83 -30.75
CA ASN A 26 31.12 -16.49 -30.37
C ASN A 26 31.13 -16.08 -28.89
N PRO A 27 31.16 -14.77 -28.55
CA PRO A 27 30.87 -14.39 -27.19
C PRO A 27 29.44 -14.83 -26.92
N SER A 28 29.27 -15.83 -26.06
CA SER A 28 28.09 -15.87 -25.20
C SER A 28 27.91 -14.44 -24.69
N HIS A 29 26.85 -13.77 -25.15
CA HIS A 29 26.61 -12.37 -24.85
C HIS A 29 26.73 -12.20 -23.34
N ALA A 30 27.74 -11.44 -22.90
CA ALA A 30 27.95 -11.23 -21.47
C ALA A 30 26.66 -10.67 -20.89
N LYS A 31 26.16 -11.30 -19.81
CA LYS A 31 24.90 -10.90 -19.18
C LYS A 31 25.01 -9.48 -18.66
N VAL A 32 23.91 -8.73 -18.72
CA VAL A 32 23.78 -7.40 -18.14
C VAL A 32 23.61 -7.50 -16.63
N ASP A 33 24.34 -6.68 -15.89
CA ASP A 33 24.25 -6.67 -14.44
C ASP A 33 22.90 -6.15 -13.94
N SER A 34 22.26 -6.92 -13.06
CA SER A 34 20.96 -6.59 -12.49
C SER A 34 21.06 -6.12 -11.05
N ARG A 35 20.04 -5.36 -10.62
CA ARG A 35 19.89 -4.83 -9.27
C ARG A 35 18.44 -4.85 -8.86
N VAL A 36 18.19 -5.37 -7.67
CA VAL A 36 16.87 -5.32 -7.03
C VAL A 36 16.92 -4.35 -5.85
N ILE A 37 15.90 -3.51 -5.73
CA ILE A 37 15.79 -2.46 -4.71
C ILE A 37 14.46 -2.65 -4.00
N VAL A 38 14.46 -2.63 -2.67
CA VAL A 38 13.21 -2.53 -1.90
C VAL A 38 12.78 -1.07 -1.88
N THR A 39 11.59 -0.79 -2.40
CA THR A 39 11.05 0.58 -2.49
C THR A 39 10.11 0.92 -1.35
N SER A 40 9.61 -0.08 -0.63
CA SER A 40 8.82 0.12 0.59
C SER A 40 9.64 0.72 1.73
N ASN A 41 8.92 1.38 2.64
CA ASN A 41 9.47 1.89 3.89
C ASN A 41 9.96 0.76 4.80
N SER A 42 10.89 1.09 5.70
CA SER A 42 11.37 0.17 6.72
C SER A 42 10.38 -0.07 7.86
N THR A 43 9.24 0.63 7.87
CA THR A 43 8.12 0.39 8.80
C THR A 43 6.82 0.36 8.02
N LEU A 44 6.07 -0.73 8.18
CA LEU A 44 4.78 -0.98 7.55
C LEU A 44 3.80 -1.49 8.61
N HIS A 45 2.52 -1.55 8.28
CA HIS A 45 1.46 -2.17 9.08
C HIS A 45 0.94 -3.42 8.37
N ASP A 46 0.24 -4.28 9.10
CA ASP A 46 -0.54 -5.36 8.49
C ASP A 46 -1.59 -4.78 7.51
N GLY A 47 -1.66 -5.38 6.32
CA GLY A 47 -2.44 -4.89 5.18
C GLY A 47 -1.73 -3.85 4.31
N ASP A 48 -0.55 -3.35 4.68
CA ASP A 48 0.22 -2.45 3.80
C ASP A 48 0.82 -3.20 2.61
N THR A 49 1.21 -2.45 1.58
CA THR A 49 1.85 -3.00 0.38
C THR A 49 3.37 -3.01 0.51
N PHE A 50 3.97 -4.18 0.35
CA PHE A 50 5.41 -4.33 0.14
C PHE A 50 5.74 -4.28 -1.35
N ALA A 51 6.74 -3.49 -1.73
CA ALA A 51 7.11 -3.23 -3.11
C ALA A 51 8.63 -3.25 -3.32
N VAL A 52 9.02 -3.69 -4.51
CA VAL A 52 10.40 -3.74 -4.99
C VAL A 52 10.47 -3.28 -6.44
N LYS A 53 11.67 -2.89 -6.88
CA LYS A 53 11.99 -2.57 -8.26
C LYS A 53 13.20 -3.36 -8.73
N LEU A 54 13.12 -3.93 -9.93
CA LEU A 54 14.21 -4.64 -10.61
C LEU A 54 14.68 -3.84 -11.83
N THR A 55 15.96 -3.49 -11.85
CA THR A 55 16.59 -2.76 -12.95
C THR A 55 17.93 -3.38 -13.32
N ASP A 56 18.50 -2.98 -14.46
CA ASP A 56 19.94 -3.08 -14.66
C ASP A 56 20.68 -2.02 -13.82
N LEU A 57 22.02 -1.97 -13.92
CA LEU A 57 22.82 -0.94 -13.24
C LEU A 57 22.62 0.49 -13.80
N ASN A 58 22.10 0.63 -15.02
CA ASN A 58 21.77 1.91 -15.66
C ASN A 58 20.35 2.41 -15.33
N ASN A 59 19.62 1.72 -14.44
CA ASN A 59 18.22 1.97 -14.09
C ASN A 59 17.20 1.61 -15.19
N THR A 60 17.59 0.84 -16.20
CA THR A 60 16.64 0.30 -17.18
C THR A 60 15.76 -0.76 -16.49
N PRO A 61 14.42 -0.67 -16.57
CA PRO A 61 13.54 -1.62 -15.92
C PRO A 61 13.66 -3.02 -16.54
N ILE A 62 13.59 -4.05 -15.70
CA ILE A 62 13.56 -5.46 -16.14
C ILE A 62 12.19 -6.04 -15.84
N ALA A 63 11.36 -6.14 -16.88
CA ALA A 63 9.96 -6.55 -16.79
C ALA A 63 9.75 -8.06 -16.88
N ASN A 64 8.59 -8.53 -16.39
CA ASN A 64 8.11 -9.92 -16.45
C ASN A 64 9.03 -10.95 -15.77
N GLN A 65 9.82 -10.52 -14.78
CA GLN A 65 10.74 -11.40 -14.07
C GLN A 65 10.20 -11.80 -12.71
N ALA A 66 10.39 -13.08 -12.36
CA ALA A 66 10.07 -13.59 -11.04
C ALA A 66 11.13 -13.18 -10.01
N VAL A 67 10.69 -12.51 -8.96
CA VAL A 67 11.50 -12.09 -7.81
C VAL A 67 11.00 -12.82 -6.58
N ASN A 68 11.91 -13.47 -5.85
CA ASN A 68 11.58 -14.21 -4.64
C ASN A 68 11.85 -13.32 -3.42
N VAL A 69 10.82 -13.11 -2.62
CA VAL A 69 10.88 -12.36 -1.36
C VAL A 69 10.70 -13.34 -0.22
N THR A 70 11.60 -13.35 0.74
CA THR A 70 11.48 -14.15 1.96
C THR A 70 11.45 -13.22 3.16
N ILE A 71 10.32 -13.18 3.86
CA ILE A 71 10.16 -12.45 5.12
C ILE A 71 10.55 -13.39 6.26
N ILE A 72 11.54 -13.00 7.06
CA ILE A 72 12.12 -13.82 8.12
C ILE A 72 11.82 -13.17 9.47
N ASP A 73 11.16 -13.89 10.38
CA ASP A 73 10.88 -13.41 11.74
C ASP A 73 12.11 -13.54 12.67
N ALA A 74 12.01 -12.99 13.87
CA ALA A 74 13.09 -13.02 14.87
C ALA A 74 13.46 -14.43 15.36
N ASN A 75 12.55 -15.41 15.23
CA ASN A 75 12.77 -16.81 15.57
C ASN A 75 13.31 -17.63 14.38
N GLY A 76 13.50 -16.99 13.21
CA GLY A 76 13.97 -17.63 11.98
C GLY A 76 12.86 -18.28 11.15
N GLY A 77 11.58 -18.09 11.50
CA GLY A 77 10.44 -18.48 10.67
C GLY A 77 10.47 -17.74 9.35
N LYS A 78 10.18 -18.45 8.25
CA LYS A 78 10.32 -17.93 6.87
C LYS A 78 8.98 -17.95 6.16
N ASN A 79 8.63 -16.82 5.55
CA ASN A 79 7.45 -16.67 4.70
C ASN A 79 7.91 -16.30 3.27
N PRO A 80 8.14 -17.30 2.39
CA PRO A 80 8.52 -17.05 1.01
C PRO A 80 7.31 -16.63 0.17
N LYS A 81 7.53 -15.68 -0.73
CA LYS A 81 6.58 -15.18 -1.74
C LYS A 81 7.34 -14.98 -3.04
N THR A 82 6.69 -15.26 -4.17
CA THR A 82 7.22 -14.94 -5.49
C THR A 82 6.31 -13.91 -6.13
N ILE A 83 6.89 -12.81 -6.60
CA ILE A 83 6.19 -11.72 -7.29
C ILE A 83 6.82 -11.49 -8.66
N THR A 84 6.03 -11.02 -9.61
CA THR A 84 6.48 -10.78 -10.99
C THR A 84 6.55 -9.28 -11.25
N THR A 85 7.64 -8.82 -11.87
CA THR A 85 7.80 -7.42 -12.25
C THR A 85 6.92 -7.03 -13.42
N ASP A 86 6.36 -5.83 -13.39
CA ASP A 86 5.59 -5.23 -14.47
C ASP A 86 6.50 -4.61 -15.55
N ALA A 87 5.91 -3.91 -16.52
CA ALA A 87 6.64 -3.24 -17.60
C ALA A 87 7.64 -2.16 -17.09
N ASN A 88 7.44 -1.61 -15.90
CA ASN A 88 8.30 -0.62 -15.27
C ASN A 88 9.34 -1.24 -14.32
N GLY A 89 9.41 -2.57 -14.29
CA GLY A 89 10.30 -3.32 -13.40
C GLY A 89 9.81 -3.35 -11.96
N ASP A 90 8.59 -2.89 -11.68
CA ASP A 90 8.03 -2.80 -10.33
C ASP A 90 7.24 -4.07 -9.99
N ALA A 91 7.34 -4.55 -8.74
CA ALA A 91 6.59 -5.69 -8.25
C ALA A 91 6.16 -5.46 -6.81
N SER A 92 4.95 -5.89 -6.45
CA SER A 92 4.42 -5.69 -5.10
C SER A 92 3.45 -6.78 -4.67
N PHE A 93 3.24 -6.90 -3.36
CA PHE A 93 2.18 -7.71 -2.76
C PHE A 93 1.72 -7.09 -1.44
N GLN A 94 0.52 -7.45 -1.01
CA GLN A 94 -0.02 -7.04 0.28
C GLN A 94 0.55 -7.90 1.41
N LEU A 95 0.90 -7.28 2.53
CA LEU A 95 1.21 -8.00 3.76
C LEU A 95 -0.11 -8.49 4.37
N ASP A 96 -0.25 -9.80 4.51
CA ASP A 96 -1.44 -10.43 5.06
C ASP A 96 -1.07 -11.30 6.26
N ASP A 97 -1.77 -11.11 7.38
CA ASP A 97 -1.66 -11.88 8.61
C ASP A 97 -0.25 -11.85 9.26
N PHE A 98 0.39 -10.68 9.24
CA PHE A 98 1.67 -10.48 9.94
C PHE A 98 1.47 -9.87 11.33
N ALA A 99 1.97 -10.56 12.35
CA ALA A 99 2.05 -10.00 13.70
C ALA A 99 3.01 -8.80 13.74
N SER A 100 2.78 -7.88 14.68
CA SER A 100 3.72 -6.79 14.91
C SER A 100 5.08 -7.32 15.37
N GLY A 101 6.17 -6.79 14.82
CA GLY A 101 7.51 -7.22 15.18
C GLY A 101 8.57 -6.76 14.19
N ASN A 102 9.80 -7.22 14.43
CA ASN A 102 10.94 -6.98 13.56
C ASN A 102 11.20 -8.18 12.67
N TYR A 103 11.41 -7.92 11.39
CA TYR A 103 11.63 -8.89 10.35
C TYR A 103 12.88 -8.55 9.54
N THR A 104 13.45 -9.57 8.91
CA THR A 104 14.48 -9.42 7.88
C THR A 104 13.90 -9.88 6.55
N ILE A 105 13.92 -8.99 5.56
CA ILE A 105 13.49 -9.30 4.20
C ILE A 105 14.69 -9.65 3.37
N ASN A 106 14.69 -10.83 2.77
CA ASN A 106 15.64 -11.21 1.72
C ASN A 106 14.94 -11.25 0.38
N VAL A 107 15.38 -10.45 -0.57
CA VAL A 107 14.83 -10.40 -1.93
C VAL A 107 15.88 -10.91 -2.90
N THR A 108 15.54 -11.89 -3.72
CA THR A 108 16.45 -12.50 -4.70
C THR A 108 15.83 -12.54 -6.09
N TYR A 109 16.66 -12.27 -7.07
CA TYR A 109 16.38 -12.48 -8.48
C TYR A 109 17.42 -13.46 -9.04
N GLY A 110 16.95 -14.57 -9.62
CA GLY A 110 17.80 -15.66 -10.09
C GLY A 110 18.60 -15.36 -11.37
N GLY A 111 18.34 -14.23 -12.04
CA GLY A 111 18.89 -13.95 -13.36
C GLY A 111 18.19 -14.74 -14.47
N ASN A 112 18.62 -14.52 -15.71
CA ASN A 112 18.21 -15.29 -16.88
C ASN A 112 19.35 -15.32 -17.91
N GLU A 113 19.07 -15.65 -19.18
CA GLU A 113 20.08 -15.67 -20.26
C GLU A 113 20.71 -14.30 -20.53
N ASN A 114 19.97 -13.21 -20.28
CA ASN A 114 20.38 -11.84 -20.59
C ASN A 114 20.89 -11.06 -19.37
N TYR A 115 20.51 -11.48 -18.15
CA TYR A 115 20.68 -10.72 -16.92
C TYR A 115 21.31 -11.55 -15.81
N THR A 116 22.22 -10.96 -15.04
CA THR A 116 22.84 -11.62 -13.87
C THR A 116 21.85 -11.75 -12.70
N SER A 117 22.12 -12.70 -11.80
CA SER A 117 21.37 -12.82 -10.54
C SER A 117 21.77 -11.71 -9.57
N CYS A 118 20.83 -11.22 -8.77
CA CYS A 118 21.10 -10.24 -7.72
C CYS A 118 20.25 -10.50 -6.48
N ASN A 119 20.64 -9.91 -5.35
CA ASN A 119 19.87 -9.97 -4.12
C ASN A 119 20.01 -8.69 -3.32
N THR A 120 19.08 -8.47 -2.40
CA THR A 120 19.18 -7.41 -1.40
C THR A 120 18.52 -7.87 -0.10
N THR A 121 18.96 -7.29 1.02
CA THR A 121 18.40 -7.57 2.34
C THR A 121 18.05 -6.27 3.04
N GLN A 122 16.89 -6.22 3.69
CA GLN A 122 16.44 -5.05 4.44
C GLN A 122 15.78 -5.47 5.76
N LYS A 123 15.96 -4.66 6.81
CA LYS A 123 15.18 -4.79 8.05
C LYS A 123 13.82 -4.12 7.87
N LEU A 124 12.77 -4.81 8.29
CA LEU A 124 11.40 -4.32 8.23
C LEU A 124 10.77 -4.43 9.63
N ALA A 125 10.18 -3.34 10.11
CA ALA A 125 9.32 -3.36 11.28
C ALA A 125 7.86 -3.41 10.80
N ILE A 126 7.09 -4.38 11.29
CA ILE A 126 5.64 -4.40 11.13
C ILE A 126 5.06 -3.85 12.44
N ALA A 127 4.44 -2.68 12.38
CA ALA A 127 3.82 -2.03 13.52
C ALA A 127 2.39 -2.51 13.69
N GLU A 128 1.91 -2.51 14.94
CA GLU A 128 0.48 -2.71 15.20
C GLU A 128 -0.31 -1.64 14.45
N LYS A 129 -1.34 -2.08 13.74
CA LYS A 129 -2.32 -1.15 13.20
C LYS A 129 -2.99 -0.48 14.39
N VAL A 130 -2.71 0.81 14.60
CA VAL A 130 -3.50 1.62 15.50
C VAL A 130 -4.89 1.69 14.89
N SER A 131 -5.77 0.78 15.30
CA SER A 131 -7.20 0.98 15.11
C SER A 131 -7.47 2.30 15.80
N ALA A 132 -7.79 3.32 15.03
CA ALA A 132 -8.56 4.42 15.57
C ALA A 132 -9.84 3.78 16.09
N SER A 133 -9.86 3.39 17.36
CA SER A 133 -11.09 3.41 18.12
C SER A 133 -11.51 4.87 18.05
N VAL A 134 -12.33 5.17 17.05
CA VAL A 134 -13.34 6.20 17.23
C VAL A 134 -14.12 5.67 18.42
N SER A 135 -13.70 6.09 19.61
CA SER A 135 -14.54 6.12 20.78
C SER A 135 -15.66 7.08 20.41
N SER A 136 -16.64 6.58 19.65
CA SER A 136 -18.00 7.04 19.81
C SER A 136 -18.30 6.74 21.28
N SER A 137 -18.06 7.74 22.12
CA SER A 137 -18.65 7.79 23.44
C SER A 137 -20.16 7.81 23.23
N SER A 138 -20.75 6.63 23.03
CA SER A 138 -22.14 6.40 23.38
C SER A 138 -22.18 6.45 24.90
N GLY A 139 -22.10 7.67 25.44
CA GLY A 139 -22.45 7.92 26.82
C GLY A 139 -23.87 7.43 26.99
N GLY A 140 -24.05 6.36 27.76
CA GLY A 140 -25.37 5.97 28.19
C GLY A 140 -26.00 7.16 28.89
N SER A 141 -26.98 7.79 28.24
CA SER A 141 -27.93 8.63 28.94
C SER A 141 -29.18 7.82 29.13
N THR A 142 -29.41 7.51 30.40
CA THR A 142 -30.71 7.15 30.95
C THR A 142 -31.77 8.07 30.35
N VAL A 143 -32.80 7.44 29.79
CA VAL A 143 -34.06 8.00 29.30
C VAL A 143 -34.55 9.13 30.23
N ASN A 144 -34.54 10.38 29.74
CA ASN A 144 -35.60 11.39 29.90
C ASN A 144 -35.22 12.73 29.22
N ASP A 145 -34.90 12.72 27.92
CA ASP A 145 -34.56 13.95 27.22
C ASP A 145 -35.78 14.50 26.47
N ASN A 146 -36.50 15.42 27.13
CA ASN A 146 -37.61 16.18 26.54
C ASN A 146 -37.17 17.18 25.45
N TYR A 147 -36.01 16.98 24.81
CA TYR A 147 -35.33 18.02 24.05
C TYR A 147 -34.73 17.53 22.73
N ILE A 148 -34.94 18.30 21.65
CA ILE A 148 -34.27 18.12 20.36
C ILE A 148 -33.04 19.05 20.31
N ARG A 149 -31.89 18.52 19.90
CA ARG A 149 -30.61 19.24 19.84
C ARG A 149 -30.08 19.38 18.39
N ASP A 150 -29.23 20.38 18.14
CA ASP A 150 -28.48 20.53 16.88
C ASP A 150 -27.22 19.63 16.83
N SER A 151 -26.54 19.61 15.69
CA SER A 151 -25.31 18.82 15.48
C SER A 151 -24.13 19.22 16.38
N ASN A 152 -24.23 20.35 17.09
CA ASN A 152 -23.24 20.85 18.05
C ASN A 152 -23.66 20.61 19.51
N GLY A 153 -24.82 19.97 19.75
CA GLY A 153 -25.35 19.65 21.07
C GLY A 153 -26.19 20.76 21.73
N ASN A 154 -26.49 21.86 21.03
CA ASN A 154 -27.36 22.92 21.56
C ASN A 154 -28.83 22.51 21.49
N ILE A 155 -29.62 22.86 22.51
CA ILE A 155 -31.06 22.55 22.53
C ILE A 155 -31.80 23.52 21.62
N MET A 156 -32.62 22.98 20.72
CA MET A 156 -33.39 23.71 19.72
C MET A 156 -34.88 23.74 20.05
N TYR A 157 -35.42 22.63 20.56
CA TYR A 157 -36.84 22.48 20.91
C TYR A 157 -37.02 21.65 22.18
N ALA A 158 -38.09 21.93 22.92
CA ALA A 158 -38.60 21.03 23.96
C ALA A 158 -39.89 20.35 23.47
N HIS A 159 -40.00 19.03 23.65
CA HIS A 159 -41.27 18.31 23.47
C HIS A 159 -42.06 18.37 24.78
N VAL A 160 -43.33 18.75 24.71
CA VAL A 160 -44.24 18.71 25.86
C VAL A 160 -45.33 17.70 25.52
N ASP A 161 -45.63 16.79 26.45
CA ASP A 161 -46.56 15.67 26.26
C ASP A 161 -48.00 16.09 25.88
N VAL A 162 -48.27 17.40 25.86
CA VAL A 162 -49.56 17.97 25.49
C VAL A 162 -49.34 19.19 24.58
N GLY A 163 -49.17 18.96 23.27
CA GLY A 163 -49.58 19.95 22.26
C GLY A 163 -48.54 20.64 21.37
N GLY A 164 -47.34 20.08 21.15
CA GLY A 164 -46.45 20.47 20.04
C GLY A 164 -45.07 21.00 20.45
N ASP A 165 -44.15 21.06 19.48
CA ASP A 165 -42.75 21.43 19.69
C ASP A 165 -42.59 22.95 19.89
N VAL A 166 -41.85 23.36 20.94
CA VAL A 166 -41.63 24.77 21.25
C VAL A 166 -40.18 25.18 20.91
N PRO A 167 -39.95 26.16 20.01
CA PRO A 167 -38.60 26.65 19.71
C PRO A 167 -38.00 27.38 20.91
N MET A 168 -36.76 27.04 21.27
CA MET A 168 -36.01 27.72 22.35
C MET A 168 -34.88 28.57 21.76
N THR A 169 -34.76 29.83 22.21
CA THR A 169 -33.57 30.67 21.98
C THR A 169 -32.59 30.54 23.15
N LYS A 170 -31.31 30.83 22.90
CA LYS A 170 -30.15 30.64 23.79
C LYS A 170 -30.31 31.16 25.24
N ASP A 171 -31.20 32.11 25.48
CA ASP A 171 -31.41 32.76 26.79
C ASP A 171 -32.68 32.29 27.53
N GLY A 172 -33.43 31.34 26.97
CA GLY A 172 -34.23 30.39 27.75
C GLY A 172 -35.55 30.81 28.41
N HIS A 173 -36.19 31.95 28.12
CA HIS A 173 -37.51 32.28 28.72
C HIS A 173 -38.52 32.85 27.71
N TYR A 174 -39.59 32.09 27.44
CA TYR A 174 -40.86 32.60 26.92
C TYR A 174 -42.01 31.96 27.70
N SER A 175 -43.01 32.75 28.08
CA SER A 175 -44.28 32.26 28.63
C SER A 175 -45.40 32.54 27.64
N TYR A 176 -46.23 31.53 27.39
CA TYR A 176 -47.47 31.70 26.63
C TYR A 176 -48.49 32.51 27.44
N LYS A 177 -49.29 33.35 26.76
CA LYS A 177 -50.57 33.82 27.29
C LYS A 177 -51.69 33.23 26.45
N ASP A 178 -52.62 32.53 27.10
CA ASP A 178 -53.85 32.07 26.45
C ASP A 178 -54.61 33.26 25.86
N THR A 179 -55.13 33.09 24.64
CA THR A 179 -55.86 34.11 23.90
C THR A 179 -57.37 33.94 24.03
N ASP A 180 -57.83 33.65 25.25
CA ASP A 180 -59.25 33.38 25.54
C ASP A 180 -60.08 34.67 25.74
N GLU A 181 -59.60 35.83 25.26
CA GLU A 181 -60.41 37.05 25.22
C GLU A 181 -61.11 37.22 23.85
N PRO A 182 -62.45 37.34 23.82
CA PRO A 182 -63.21 37.47 22.57
C PRO A 182 -62.89 38.81 21.89
N GLY A 183 -62.14 38.74 20.78
CA GLY A 183 -61.76 39.90 19.95
C GLY A 183 -60.29 39.93 19.52
N SER A 184 -59.45 39.01 20.00
CA SER A 184 -58.02 38.97 19.62
C SER A 184 -57.78 38.32 18.24
N PRO A 185 -56.82 38.81 17.42
CA PRO A 185 -56.50 38.20 16.13
C PRO A 185 -55.93 36.79 16.32
N SER A 186 -56.38 35.83 15.51
CA SER A 186 -55.88 34.46 15.54
C SER A 186 -54.40 34.41 15.15
N GLY A 187 -53.52 34.16 16.12
CA GLY A 187 -52.09 33.96 15.90
C GLY A 187 -51.28 34.02 17.20
N TYR A 188 -50.33 33.09 17.34
CA TYR A 188 -49.39 33.06 18.45
C TYR A 188 -48.38 34.21 18.31
N TRP A 189 -48.32 35.11 19.30
CA TRP A 189 -47.26 36.11 19.39
C TRP A 189 -46.32 35.76 20.54
N VAL A 190 -45.03 35.78 20.23
CA VAL A 190 -43.95 35.58 21.20
C VAL A 190 -43.46 36.96 21.61
N GLU A 191 -43.69 37.35 22.87
CA GLU A 191 -43.13 38.58 23.42
C GLU A 191 -41.81 38.26 24.13
N LYS A 192 -40.75 38.99 23.76
CA LYS A 192 -39.46 38.92 24.44
C LYS A 192 -39.57 39.69 25.74
N ILE A 193 -39.38 39.02 26.88
CA ILE A 193 -39.15 39.69 28.17
C ILE A 193 -37.69 40.14 28.23
#